data_AF-A0A7Y9BQE5-F1
#
_entry.id   AF-A0A7Y9BQE5-F1
#
_cell.length_a   1.000
_cell.length_b   1.000
_cell.length_c   1.000
_cell.angle_alpha   90.00
_cell.angle_beta   90.00
_cell.angle_gamma   90.00
#
_symmetry.space_group_name_H-M   'P 1'
#
loop_
_entity.id
_entity.type
_entity.pdbx_description
1 polymer ?
#
loop_
_entity_poly.entity_id
_entity_poly.type
_entity_poly.pdbx_seq_one_letter_code
_entity_poly.pdbx_strand_id
1 'polypeptide(L)'
;MGRAFAEFVKGAWTIRSTLPGGGIGGRKDTGRASVREDGTWTIVWSGIAGTWTGRWSMHRGRLDLQVLTGPKELTDPDVSTSSADKVPETVKDNLGIMLPWFPMGAQDVFGRLEVAYNGTDLRIRHFDMSGTMSIHMCNRA
;
A
#
# COMPACT_ATOMS: atom_id res chain seq x y z
N MET A 1 -8.69 -14.29 11.26
CA MET A 1 -7.33 -13.86 11.68
C MET A 1 -6.40 -14.04 10.51
N GLY A 2 -5.79 -12.97 10.00
CA GLY A 2 -4.83 -12.99 8.87
C GLY A 2 -3.38 -13.16 9.32
N ARG A 3 -3.08 -14.16 10.17
CA ARG A 3 -1.72 -14.33 10.74
C ARG A 3 -0.65 -14.53 9.66
N ALA A 4 -0.92 -15.34 8.63
CA ALA A 4 0.03 -15.55 7.54
C ALA A 4 0.26 -14.27 6.72
N PHE A 5 -0.79 -13.48 6.48
CA PHE A 5 -0.66 -12.14 5.90
C PHE A 5 0.18 -11.21 6.79
N ALA A 6 -0.04 -11.22 8.12
CA ALA A 6 0.74 -10.44 9.08
C ALA A 6 2.24 -10.78 9.00
N GLU A 7 2.58 -12.07 8.99
CA GLU A 7 3.96 -12.55 8.81
C GLU A 7 4.56 -12.11 7.48
N PHE A 8 3.76 -12.10 6.42
CA PHE A 8 4.20 -11.60 5.12
C PHE A 8 4.48 -10.09 5.15
N VAL A 9 3.63 -9.26 5.74
CA VAL A 9 3.81 -7.79 5.66
C VAL A 9 4.78 -7.23 6.70
N LYS A 10 4.89 -7.85 7.87
CA LYS A 10 5.70 -7.33 8.99
C LYS A 10 7.18 -7.21 8.63
N GLY A 11 7.89 -6.29 9.25
CA GLY A 11 9.32 -6.04 9.03
C GLY A 11 9.58 -4.77 8.24
N ALA A 12 10.82 -4.61 7.79
CA ALA A 12 11.28 -3.43 7.07
C ALA A 12 11.25 -3.66 5.55
N TRP A 13 10.90 -2.61 4.83
CA TRP A 13 10.83 -2.60 3.38
C TRP A 13 11.46 -1.33 2.81
N THR A 14 12.21 -1.47 1.73
CA THR A 14 12.57 -0.37 0.85
C THR A 14 11.53 -0.25 -0.25
N ILE A 15 11.09 0.97 -0.54
CA ILE A 15 10.08 1.26 -1.57
C ILE A 15 10.69 2.15 -2.64
N ARG A 16 10.49 1.77 -3.90
CA ARG A 16 10.80 2.60 -5.07
C ARG A 16 9.50 2.84 -5.85
N SER A 17 9.09 4.09 -5.91
CA SER A 17 7.84 4.52 -6.51
C SER A 17 8.08 5.21 -7.86
N THR A 18 7.21 4.92 -8.82
CA THR A 18 6.99 5.72 -10.02
C THR A 18 5.57 6.25 -9.95
N LEU A 19 5.43 7.56 -9.83
CA LEU A 19 4.17 8.26 -9.71
C LEU A 19 3.83 8.97 -11.02
N PRO A 20 2.54 9.28 -11.25
CA PRO A 20 2.11 10.14 -12.34
C PRO A 20 2.77 11.53 -12.29
N GLY A 21 2.90 12.16 -13.47
CA GLY A 21 3.54 13.47 -13.65
C GLY A 21 5.06 13.39 -13.80
N GLY A 22 5.74 14.51 -14.12
CA GLY A 22 7.22 14.58 -14.16
C GLY A 22 7.90 14.24 -15.49
N GLY A 23 7.17 14.23 -16.61
CA GLY A 23 7.73 14.00 -17.96
C GLY A 23 7.86 12.52 -18.33
N ILE A 24 8.75 12.21 -19.28
CA ILE A 24 8.96 10.84 -19.78
C ILE A 24 9.51 9.97 -18.65
N GLY A 25 8.71 9.01 -18.18
CA GLY A 25 9.10 8.04 -17.16
C GLY A 25 8.50 8.25 -15.76
N GLY A 26 7.70 9.30 -15.56
CA GLY A 26 7.01 9.56 -14.29
C GLY A 26 7.91 10.11 -13.17
N ARG A 27 7.29 10.70 -12.14
CA ARG A 27 7.98 11.21 -10.96
C ARG A 27 8.47 10.04 -10.10
N LYS A 28 9.76 9.98 -9.80
CA LYS A 28 10.33 8.94 -8.94
C LYS A 28 10.36 9.37 -7.49
N ASP A 29 10.14 8.43 -6.58
CA ASP A 29 10.33 8.63 -5.15
C ASP A 29 10.87 7.34 -4.52
N THR A 30 11.59 7.46 -3.41
CA THR A 30 12.03 6.31 -2.61
C THR A 30 11.61 6.49 -1.17
N GLY A 31 11.24 5.39 -0.53
CA GLY A 31 10.80 5.39 0.85
C GLY A 31 11.26 4.16 1.59
N ARG A 32 11.12 4.19 2.92
CA ARG A 32 11.32 3.05 3.79
C ARG A 32 10.07 2.83 4.62
N ALA A 33 9.54 1.61 4.59
CA ALA A 33 8.42 1.22 5.42
C ALA A 33 8.87 0.30 6.54
N SER A 34 8.22 0.44 7.69
CA SER A 34 8.30 -0.51 8.80
C SER A 34 6.88 -0.90 9.16
N VAL A 35 6.60 -2.20 9.16
CA VAL A 35 5.29 -2.75 9.51
C VAL A 35 5.47 -3.64 10.74
N ARG A 36 4.64 -3.44 11.75
CA ARG A 36 4.66 -4.18 13.01
C ARG A 36 3.55 -5.23 13.04
N GLU A 37 3.75 -6.23 13.89
CA GLU A 37 2.80 -7.32 14.10
C GLU A 37 1.49 -6.85 14.73
N ASP A 38 1.53 -5.75 15.49
CA ASP A 38 0.37 -5.11 16.12
C ASP A 38 -0.55 -4.35 15.14
N GLY A 39 -0.28 -4.46 13.83
CA GLY A 39 -1.06 -3.77 12.81
C GLY A 39 -0.60 -2.35 12.52
N THR A 40 0.43 -1.82 13.19
CA THR A 40 0.93 -0.47 12.92
C THR A 40 1.95 -0.44 11.78
N TRP A 41 1.98 0.67 11.04
CA TRP A 41 2.97 0.89 10.00
C TRP A 41 3.50 2.32 10.02
N THR A 42 4.70 2.49 9.48
CA THR A 42 5.34 3.79 9.24
C THR A 42 5.99 3.78 7.87
N ILE A 43 5.87 4.85 7.10
CA ILE A 43 6.58 5.05 5.83
C ILE A 43 7.29 6.40 5.87
N VAL A 44 8.60 6.39 5.65
CA VAL A 44 9.41 7.60 5.51
C VAL A 44 9.75 7.79 4.04
N TRP A 45 9.27 8.87 3.43
CA TRP A 45 9.59 9.22 2.03
C TRP A 45 10.73 10.21 1.95
N SER A 46 11.61 10.01 0.97
CA SER A 46 12.74 10.89 0.68
C SER A 46 12.36 12.06 -0.24
N GLY A 47 11.52 11.83 -1.25
CA GLY A 47 11.15 12.83 -2.26
C GLY A 47 9.89 13.62 -1.91
N ILE A 48 8.78 12.96 -1.53
CA ILE A 48 7.57 13.64 -1.01
C ILE A 48 7.79 14.22 0.40
N ALA A 49 8.99 14.03 0.98
CA ALA A 49 9.44 14.54 2.28
C ALA A 49 8.39 14.41 3.38
N GLY A 50 8.47 13.31 4.14
CA GLY A 50 7.64 13.18 5.32
C GLY A 50 7.50 11.76 5.83
N THR A 51 7.11 11.69 7.10
CA THR A 51 6.79 10.44 7.78
C THR A 51 5.28 10.28 7.85
N TRP A 52 4.82 9.15 7.33
CA TRP A 52 3.43 8.74 7.38
C TRP A 52 3.33 7.59 8.38
N THR A 53 2.30 7.61 9.23
CA THR A 53 2.00 6.51 10.13
C THR A 53 0.57 6.07 9.98
N GLY A 54 0.30 4.82 10.34
CA GLY A 54 -1.04 4.30 10.24
C GLY A 54 -1.22 2.92 10.84
N ARG A 55 -2.39 2.34 10.55
CA ARG A 55 -2.79 1.00 10.95
C ARG A 55 -3.26 0.19 9.75
N TRP A 56 -3.17 -1.13 9.87
CA TRP A 56 -3.75 -2.07 8.94
C TRP A 56 -4.53 -3.14 9.72
N SER A 57 -5.58 -3.66 9.11
CA SER A 57 -6.33 -4.81 9.64
C SER A 57 -6.77 -5.70 8.49
N MET A 58 -6.90 -7.00 8.77
CA MET A 58 -7.28 -8.01 7.78
C MET A 58 -8.42 -8.87 8.32
N HIS A 59 -9.57 -8.81 7.67
CA HIS A 59 -10.77 -9.55 8.06
C HIS A 59 -11.48 -10.17 6.86
N ARG A 60 -11.56 -11.50 6.81
CA ARG A 60 -12.29 -12.28 5.79
C ARG A 60 -11.98 -11.86 4.34
N GLY A 61 -10.71 -11.68 4.02
CA GLY A 61 -10.28 -11.28 2.68
C GLY A 61 -10.31 -9.77 2.41
N ARG A 62 -10.71 -8.95 3.38
CA ARG A 62 -10.66 -7.49 3.29
C ARG A 62 -9.48 -6.94 4.08
N LEU A 63 -8.62 -6.18 3.41
CA LEU A 63 -7.54 -5.41 4.01
C LEU A 63 -8.01 -3.97 4.15
N ASP A 64 -8.03 -3.45 5.37
CA ASP A 64 -8.24 -2.03 5.62
C ASP A 64 -6.88 -1.37 5.98
N LEU A 65 -6.61 -0.20 5.43
CA LEU A 65 -5.39 0.59 5.58
C LEU A 65 -5.76 2.00 6.02
N GLN A 66 -5.53 2.30 7.29
CA GLN A 66 -5.79 3.61 7.88
C GLN A 66 -4.52 4.44 7.97
N VAL A 67 -4.57 5.69 7.51
CA VAL A 67 -3.53 6.70 7.72
C VAL A 67 -3.85 7.51 8.98
N LEU A 68 -2.97 7.50 9.97
CA LEU A 68 -3.16 8.25 11.23
C LEU A 68 -2.50 9.62 11.20
N THR A 69 -1.27 9.71 10.66
CA THR A 69 -0.53 10.98 10.58
C THR A 69 0.24 11.08 9.27
N GLY A 70 0.44 12.30 8.78
CA GLY A 70 1.24 12.61 7.59
C GLY A 70 1.87 14.01 7.67
N PRO A 71 2.77 14.36 6.73
CA PRO A 71 3.53 15.61 6.74
C PRO A 71 2.72 16.87 6.45
N LYS A 72 1.54 16.75 5.84
CA LYS A 72 0.52 17.81 5.83
C LYS A 72 -0.58 17.36 6.78
N GLU A 73 -1.10 18.27 7.60
CA GLU A 73 -2.28 18.01 8.43
C GLU A 73 -3.33 17.32 7.57
N LEU A 74 -3.66 16.07 7.91
CA LEU A 74 -4.73 15.34 7.25
C LEU A 74 -6.00 16.07 7.67
N THR A 75 -6.47 17.00 6.84
CA THR A 75 -7.55 17.95 7.16
C THR A 75 -8.91 17.28 7.35
N ASP A 76 -9.00 15.95 7.29
CA ASP A 76 -10.24 15.22 7.48
C ASP A 76 -9.98 13.84 8.15
N PRO A 77 -10.35 13.65 9.43
CA PRO A 77 -10.19 12.37 10.14
C PRO A 77 -11.11 11.26 9.60
N ASP A 78 -12.20 11.59 8.90
CA ASP A 78 -13.16 10.63 8.31
C ASP A 78 -12.71 10.09 6.92
N VAL A 79 -11.57 10.54 6.40
CA VAL A 79 -11.03 10.21 5.05
C VAL A 79 -9.85 9.22 5.10
N SER A 80 -9.52 8.70 6.29
CA SER A 80 -8.22 8.07 6.53
C SER A 80 -8.07 6.61 6.10
N THR A 81 -9.15 5.88 5.78
CA THR A 81 -9.08 4.42 5.62
C THR A 81 -9.35 3.99 4.19
N SER A 82 -8.37 3.42 3.50
CA SER A 82 -8.58 2.76 2.21
C SER A 82 -8.72 1.26 2.40
N SER A 83 -9.43 0.56 1.52
CA SER A 83 -9.57 -0.90 1.62
C SER A 83 -9.36 -1.62 0.30
N ALA A 84 -8.88 -2.86 0.39
CA ALA A 84 -8.79 -3.80 -0.72
C ALA A 84 -9.57 -5.07 -0.38
N ASP A 85 -10.35 -5.57 -1.33
CA ASP A 85 -11.11 -6.81 -1.17
C ASP A 85 -10.43 -7.99 -1.86
N LYS A 86 -10.81 -9.21 -1.46
CA LYS A 86 -10.29 -10.49 -2.00
C LYS A 86 -8.78 -10.65 -1.81
N VAL A 87 -8.22 -10.01 -0.79
CA VAL A 87 -6.83 -10.18 -0.38
C VAL A 87 -6.65 -11.61 0.13
N PRO A 88 -5.66 -12.37 -0.36
CA PRO A 88 -5.44 -13.73 0.11
C PRO A 88 -4.95 -13.71 1.57
N GLU A 89 -5.41 -14.66 2.37
CA GLU A 89 -4.96 -14.79 3.76
C GLU A 89 -3.48 -15.24 3.85
N THR A 90 -2.97 -15.88 2.80
CA THR A 90 -1.61 -16.39 2.70
C THR A 90 -1.00 -15.95 1.37
N VAL A 91 0.20 -15.37 1.44
CA VAL A 91 1.02 -15.07 0.24
C VAL A 91 2.04 -16.20 0.08
N LYS A 92 2.01 -16.88 -1.07
CA LYS A 92 2.98 -17.92 -1.44
C LYS A 92 4.19 -17.30 -2.15
N ASP A 93 5.24 -18.09 -2.37
CA ASP A 93 6.50 -17.66 -3.01
C ASP A 93 6.31 -17.03 -4.38
N ASN A 94 5.19 -17.30 -5.05
CA ASN A 94 4.74 -16.54 -6.22
C ASN A 94 3.26 -16.14 -6.05
N LEU A 95 2.95 -14.87 -6.29
CA LEU A 95 1.60 -14.32 -6.29
C LEU A 95 1.45 -13.35 -7.46
N GLY A 96 0.32 -13.42 -8.16
CA GLY A 96 -0.12 -12.41 -9.11
C GLY A 96 -1.63 -12.25 -8.98
N ILE A 97 -2.10 -11.12 -8.46
CA ILE A 97 -3.52 -10.89 -8.20
C ILE A 97 -3.91 -9.46 -8.52
N MET A 98 -5.16 -9.29 -8.96
CA MET A 98 -5.82 -7.99 -9.08
C MET A 98 -6.90 -7.90 -8.01
N LEU A 99 -6.86 -6.83 -7.22
CA LEU A 99 -7.74 -6.58 -6.09
C LEU A 99 -8.59 -5.34 -6.37
N PRO A 100 -9.90 -5.40 -6.12
CA PRO A 100 -10.73 -4.20 -6.04
C PRO A 100 -10.18 -3.24 -4.98
N TRP A 101 -10.15 -1.95 -5.29
CA TRP A 101 -9.60 -0.91 -4.42
C TRP A 101 -10.62 0.20 -4.14
N PHE A 102 -10.74 0.52 -2.85
CA PHE A 102 -11.66 1.50 -2.30
C PHE A 102 -10.83 2.56 -1.56
N PRO A 103 -10.40 3.63 -2.23
CA PRO A 103 -9.63 4.70 -1.59
C PRO A 103 -10.50 5.44 -0.57
N MET A 104 -9.92 5.80 0.57
CA MET A 104 -10.48 6.77 1.54
C MET A 104 -11.95 6.53 1.94
N GLY A 105 -12.30 5.28 2.23
CA GLY A 105 -13.61 4.93 2.79
C GLY A 105 -14.74 4.93 1.76
N ALA A 106 -14.38 5.01 0.48
CA ALA A 106 -15.30 4.92 -0.63
C ALA A 106 -16.28 3.74 -0.50
N GLN A 107 -17.57 4.00 -0.76
CA GLN A 107 -18.61 2.98 -0.76
C GLN A 107 -18.55 2.07 -2.01
N ASP A 108 -17.93 2.56 -3.09
CA ASP A 108 -17.78 1.88 -4.37
C ASP A 108 -16.30 1.65 -4.73
N VAL A 109 -16.05 0.79 -5.73
CA VAL A 109 -14.69 0.54 -6.24
C VAL A 109 -14.24 1.73 -7.11
N PHE A 110 -13.23 2.47 -6.66
CA PHE A 110 -12.65 3.61 -7.41
C PHE A 110 -11.27 3.31 -8.00
N GLY A 111 -10.82 2.05 -7.95
CA GLY A 111 -9.55 1.67 -8.54
C GLY A 111 -9.28 0.18 -8.52
N ARG A 112 -8.06 -0.19 -8.91
CA ARG A 112 -7.54 -1.55 -8.82
C ARG A 112 -6.11 -1.57 -8.32
N LEU A 113 -5.81 -2.55 -7.48
CA LEU A 113 -4.44 -2.89 -7.12
C LEU A 113 -4.03 -4.16 -7.86
N GLU A 114 -2.98 -4.08 -8.64
CA GLU A 114 -2.33 -5.28 -9.16
C GLU A 114 -1.07 -5.56 -8.34
N VAL A 115 -1.09 -6.70 -7.67
CA VAL A 115 -0.04 -7.13 -6.74
C VAL A 115 0.66 -8.34 -7.33
N ALA A 116 1.98 -8.24 -7.47
CA ALA A 116 2.82 -9.36 -7.88
C ALA A 116 3.96 -9.55 -6.88
N TYR A 117 4.18 -10.77 -6.43
CA TYR A 117 5.29 -11.15 -5.56
C TYR A 117 6.01 -12.36 -6.17
N ASN A 118 7.34 -12.33 -6.21
CA ASN A 118 8.16 -13.40 -6.79
C ASN A 118 9.08 -14.09 -5.75
N GLY A 119 8.80 -13.89 -4.46
CA GLY A 119 9.63 -14.39 -3.36
C GLY A 119 10.66 -13.37 -2.85
N THR A 120 10.94 -12.31 -3.62
CA THR A 120 11.94 -11.29 -3.26
C THR A 120 11.42 -9.86 -3.44
N ASP A 121 10.73 -9.60 -4.54
CA ASP A 121 10.18 -8.31 -4.94
C ASP A 121 8.66 -8.34 -4.85
N LEU A 122 8.09 -7.38 -4.14
CA LEU A 122 6.67 -7.08 -4.16
C LEU A 122 6.42 -5.87 -5.06
N ARG A 123 5.76 -6.08 -6.20
CA ARG A 123 5.32 -5.01 -7.09
C ARG A 123 3.83 -4.73 -6.86
N ILE A 124 3.51 -3.47 -6.60
CA ILE A 124 2.13 -2.99 -6.48
C ILE A 124 1.91 -1.94 -7.56
N ARG A 125 0.97 -2.17 -8.47
CA ARG A 125 0.46 -1.14 -9.38
C ARG A 125 -0.89 -0.69 -8.89
N HIS A 126 -1.04 0.60 -8.67
CA HIS A 126 -2.31 1.21 -8.29
C HIS A 126 -2.83 2.00 -9.49
N PHE A 127 -4.06 1.71 -9.88
CA PHE A 127 -4.77 2.44 -10.93
C PHE A 127 -5.97 3.13 -10.31
N ASP A 128 -6.07 4.43 -10.49
CA ASP A 128 -7.28 5.19 -10.15
C ASP A 128 -8.34 5.08 -11.26
N MET A 129 -9.52 5.67 -11.02
CA MET A 129 -10.61 5.69 -12.00
C MET A 129 -10.27 6.39 -13.31
N SER A 130 -9.34 7.36 -13.28
CA SER A 130 -8.93 8.08 -14.50
C SER A 130 -8.02 7.22 -15.39
N GLY A 131 -7.62 6.04 -14.91
CA GLY A 131 -6.66 5.16 -15.57
C GLY A 131 -5.21 5.55 -15.28
N THR A 132 -5.00 6.55 -14.42
CA THR A 132 -3.68 6.99 -14.01
C THR A 132 -3.05 5.93 -13.11
N MET A 133 -1.78 5.61 -13.35
CA MET A 133 -1.09 4.50 -12.70
C MET A 133 0.10 5.00 -11.87
N SER A 134 0.18 4.53 -10.62
CA SER A 134 1.42 4.50 -9.85
C SER A 134 1.96 3.08 -9.73
N ILE A 135 3.29 2.95 -9.66
CA ILE A 135 3.98 1.69 -9.50
C ILE A 135 4.88 1.78 -8.27
N HIS A 136 4.81 0.79 -7.40
CA HIS A 136 5.64 0.67 -6.21
C HIS A 136 6.35 -0.68 -6.23
N MET A 137 7.68 -0.63 -6.18
CA MET A 137 8.53 -1.80 -6.02
C MET A 137 9.00 -1.83 -4.57
N CYS A 138 8.64 -2.89 -3.84
CA CYS A 138 8.94 -3.08 -2.44
C CYS A 138 9.88 -4.27 -2.28
N ASN A 139 10.99 -4.05 -1.57
CA ASN A 139 11.99 -5.06 -1.26
C ASN A 139 12.17 -5.16 0.25
N ARG A 140 12.47 -6.34 0.78
CA ARG A 140 12.94 -6.45 2.16
C ARG A 140 14.20 -5.62 2.35
N ALA A 141 14.25 -4.86 3.44
CA ALA A 141 15.41 -4.05 3.83
C ALA A 141 16.35 -4.83 4.75
#